data_AF-A0AAI8SVP9-F1
#
_entry.id   AF-A0AAI8SVP9-F1
#
_cell.length_a   1.000
_cell.length_b   1.000
_cell.length_c   1.000
_cell.angle_alpha   90.00
_cell.angle_beta   90.00
_cell.angle_gamma   90.00
#
_symmetry.space_group_name_H-M   'P 1'
#
loop_
_entity.id
_entity.type
_entity.pdbx_description
1 polymer ?
#
loop_
_entity_poly.entity_id
_entity_poly.type
_entity_poly.pdbx_seq_one_letter_code
_entity_poly.pdbx_strand_id
1 'polypeptide(L)'
;MWNAAADNVLHIAPDLEEHSQFLPGLTCLGDVLKARGYQQNFVTGWPLSFTGQGTFYSTHGYSSLFGGPEVVAAVAGRGNSFGADDAEVLDLSFDILRRAQRGGKPFSLTIAVSGGHAMDGYLTDKCIGKTGLSPQAPNILHAVKCTNMLVADFIHKAEADGLMANTVLVLQSDHLSAPSAVTDRLDKYERRNFFSLSGDGIPSKTYTGLSGTIDIFPTILDALGVPPPNGQAAFGVSLLGDRPTLAQELGQDLLDDAVYAEDILVRSFWQPKPERKAEAPRTNAL
;
A
#
# COMPACT_ATOMS: atom_id res chain seq x y z
N MET A 1 20.89 -19.93 8.80
CA MET A 1 19.78 -20.26 9.72
C MET A 1 19.33 -18.94 10.31
N TRP A 2 18.29 -18.35 9.72
CA TRP A 2 17.77 -17.04 10.09
C TRP A 2 16.71 -17.23 11.18
N ASN A 3 16.98 -16.69 12.37
CA ASN A 3 16.03 -16.53 13.48
C ASN A 3 16.33 -15.17 14.11
N ALA A 4 15.73 -14.12 13.55
CA ALA A 4 15.59 -12.81 14.18
C ALA A 4 14.49 -12.06 13.41
N ALA A 5 13.42 -11.69 14.11
CA ALA A 5 12.24 -10.94 13.63
C ALA A 5 11.09 -11.71 12.94
N ALA A 6 10.99 -13.03 13.12
CA ALA A 6 9.72 -13.75 12.88
C ALA A 6 8.74 -13.67 14.07
N ASP A 7 9.20 -13.22 15.26
CA ASP A 7 8.45 -13.36 16.51
C ASP A 7 7.47 -12.21 16.83
N ASN A 8 7.30 -11.24 15.94
CA ASN A 8 6.28 -10.16 16.10
C ASN A 8 5.36 -10.03 14.87
N VAL A 9 5.36 -11.00 13.96
CA VAL A 9 4.25 -11.14 13.02
C VAL A 9 3.11 -11.75 13.82
N LEU A 10 2.02 -11.00 13.98
CA LEU A 10 0.70 -11.52 14.38
C LEU A 10 0.59 -13.00 13.95
N HIS A 11 0.57 -13.95 14.90
CA HIS A 11 0.47 -15.40 14.63
C HIS A 11 -0.93 -15.78 14.11
N ILE A 12 -1.42 -15.07 13.10
CA ILE A 12 -2.84 -15.09 12.69
C ILE A 12 -3.06 -15.83 11.36
N ALA A 13 -2.01 -16.33 10.71
CA ALA A 13 -2.16 -17.34 9.65
C ALA A 13 -0.98 -18.32 9.63
N PRO A 14 -1.22 -19.65 9.57
CA PRO A 14 -0.19 -20.59 9.12
C PRO A 14 0.16 -20.26 7.67
N ASP A 15 1.45 -20.23 7.33
CA ASP A 15 2.04 -20.03 6.00
C ASP A 15 1.18 -19.24 4.98
N LEU A 16 1.36 -17.91 4.93
CA LEU A 16 0.67 -17.00 4.01
C LEU A 16 0.88 -17.38 2.52
N GLU A 17 1.90 -18.18 2.22
CA GLU A 17 2.26 -18.58 0.86
C GLU A 17 1.46 -19.82 0.37
N GLU A 18 0.78 -20.54 1.27
CA GLU A 18 0.07 -21.79 0.96
C GLU A 18 -1.46 -21.64 0.77
N HIS A 19 -2.04 -20.46 1.03
CA HIS A 19 -3.49 -20.27 0.94
C HIS A 19 -3.96 -19.92 -0.48
N SER A 20 -5.09 -20.53 -0.88
CA SER A 20 -5.80 -20.18 -2.13
C SER A 20 -6.69 -18.93 -1.99
N GLN A 21 -6.91 -18.45 -0.75
CA GLN A 21 -7.62 -17.21 -0.43
C GLN A 21 -6.86 -16.44 0.63
N PHE A 22 -6.83 -15.12 0.51
CA PHE A 22 -6.24 -14.24 1.51
C PHE A 22 -7.37 -13.41 2.16
N LEU A 23 -7.47 -13.42 3.50
CA LEU A 23 -8.47 -12.65 4.26
C LEU A 23 -9.90 -12.59 3.64
N PRO A 24 -10.51 -13.74 3.28
CA PRO A 24 -11.78 -13.76 2.56
C PRO A 24 -12.97 -13.14 3.33
N GLY A 25 -12.82 -12.96 4.64
CA GLY A 25 -13.80 -12.29 5.51
C GLY A 25 -13.84 -10.78 5.32
N LEU A 26 -12.82 -10.17 4.72
CA LEU A 26 -12.69 -8.72 4.57
C LEU A 26 -13.20 -8.21 3.22
N THR A 27 -13.70 -6.98 3.21
CA THR A 27 -13.90 -6.21 1.99
C THR A 27 -12.73 -5.25 1.89
N CYS A 28 -11.87 -5.44 0.89
CA CYS A 28 -10.70 -4.60 0.67
C CYS A 28 -10.98 -3.54 -0.40
N LEU A 29 -10.09 -2.56 -0.53
CA LEU A 29 -10.19 -1.52 -1.56
C LEU A 29 -10.40 -2.12 -2.95
N GLY A 30 -9.66 -3.19 -3.27
CA GLY A 30 -9.77 -3.83 -4.56
C GLY A 30 -11.16 -4.43 -4.87
N ASP A 31 -11.86 -4.94 -3.85
CA ASP A 31 -13.23 -5.43 -4.02
C ASP A 31 -14.20 -4.29 -4.35
N VAL A 32 -14.05 -3.17 -3.64
CA VAL A 32 -14.89 -1.97 -3.79
C VAL A 32 -14.72 -1.35 -5.18
N LEU A 33 -13.48 -1.29 -5.67
CA LEU A 33 -13.13 -0.76 -6.98
C LEU A 33 -13.54 -1.70 -8.11
N LYS A 34 -13.35 -3.02 -7.95
CA LYS A 34 -13.84 -4.02 -8.93
C LYS A 34 -15.34 -3.91 -9.13
N ALA A 35 -16.12 -3.76 -8.05
CA ALA A 35 -17.58 -3.57 -8.11
C ALA A 35 -17.99 -2.29 -8.88
N ARG A 36 -17.07 -1.33 -9.04
CA ARG A 36 -17.25 -0.08 -9.78
C ARG A 36 -16.62 -0.11 -11.18
N GLY A 37 -16.17 -1.28 -11.64
CA GLY A 37 -15.64 -1.47 -12.99
C GLY A 37 -14.19 -1.02 -13.17
N TYR A 38 -13.44 -0.80 -12.08
CA TYR A 38 -12.02 -0.45 -12.16
C TYR A 38 -11.18 -1.60 -12.73
N GLN A 39 -10.26 -1.26 -13.64
CA GLN A 39 -9.17 -2.15 -14.05
C GLN A 39 -7.99 -1.97 -13.09
N GLN A 40 -7.66 -3.04 -12.37
CA GLN A 40 -6.77 -2.94 -11.22
C GLN A 40 -5.46 -3.67 -11.47
N ASN A 41 -4.37 -2.96 -11.26
CA ASN A 41 -3.01 -3.39 -11.57
C ASN A 41 -2.15 -3.32 -10.31
N PHE A 42 -1.32 -4.33 -10.09
CA PHE A 42 -0.33 -4.35 -9.03
C PHE A 42 1.06 -4.64 -9.63
N VAL A 43 2.05 -3.85 -9.22
CA VAL A 43 3.44 -3.99 -9.67
C VAL A 43 4.35 -3.94 -8.44
N THR A 44 5.27 -4.88 -8.32
CA THR A 44 6.19 -4.99 -7.18
C THR A 44 7.54 -5.53 -7.60
N GLY A 45 8.59 -5.15 -6.87
CA GLY A 45 9.93 -5.68 -7.05
C GLY A 45 10.08 -7.16 -6.65
N TRP A 46 9.25 -7.64 -5.74
CA TRP A 46 9.33 -8.99 -5.18
C TRP A 46 8.54 -10.02 -6.00
N PRO A 47 8.87 -11.33 -5.93
CA PRO A 47 8.04 -12.37 -6.54
C PRO A 47 6.63 -12.35 -5.96
N LEU A 48 5.60 -12.61 -6.76
CA LEU A 48 4.20 -12.60 -6.28
C LEU A 48 3.92 -13.60 -5.15
N SER A 49 4.73 -14.66 -5.01
CA SER A 49 4.61 -15.60 -3.88
C SER A 49 5.03 -15.00 -2.54
N PHE A 50 5.93 -14.02 -2.55
CA PHE A 50 6.47 -13.40 -1.33
C PHE A 50 5.33 -12.84 -0.48
N THR A 51 5.26 -13.29 0.78
CA THR A 51 4.28 -12.85 1.80
C THR A 51 2.82 -12.98 1.38
N GLY A 52 2.52 -13.83 0.39
CA GLY A 52 1.15 -14.06 -0.10
C GLY A 52 0.55 -12.90 -0.90
N GLN A 53 1.35 -11.92 -1.33
CA GLN A 53 0.85 -10.73 -2.05
C GLN A 53 0.08 -11.09 -3.32
N GLY A 54 0.54 -12.08 -4.09
CA GLY A 54 -0.12 -12.55 -5.29
C GLY A 54 -1.51 -13.10 -5.02
N THR A 55 -1.65 -13.91 -3.97
CA THR A 55 -2.95 -14.41 -3.51
C THR A 55 -3.83 -13.24 -3.08
N PHE A 56 -3.33 -12.34 -2.23
CA PHE A 56 -4.09 -11.18 -1.77
C PHE A 56 -4.66 -10.35 -2.93
N TYR A 57 -3.81 -9.88 -3.85
CA TYR A 57 -4.28 -9.02 -4.93
C TYR A 57 -5.23 -9.77 -5.88
N SER A 58 -4.92 -11.03 -6.24
CA SER A 58 -5.78 -11.81 -7.14
C SER A 58 -7.15 -12.14 -6.54
N THR A 59 -7.24 -12.39 -5.23
CA THR A 59 -8.52 -12.65 -4.56
C THR A 59 -9.29 -11.38 -4.20
N HIS A 60 -8.64 -10.22 -4.15
CA HIS A 60 -9.27 -8.92 -3.92
C HIS A 60 -9.40 -8.06 -5.19
N GLY A 61 -9.64 -8.71 -6.32
CA GLY A 61 -10.18 -8.06 -7.52
C GLY A 61 -9.17 -7.38 -8.43
N TYR A 62 -7.86 -7.57 -8.21
CA TYR A 62 -6.84 -7.17 -9.16
C TYR A 62 -6.77 -8.16 -10.31
N SER A 63 -6.70 -7.64 -11.54
CA SER A 63 -6.73 -8.45 -12.75
C SER A 63 -5.38 -8.53 -13.46
N SER A 64 -4.42 -7.68 -13.10
CA SER A 64 -3.07 -7.67 -13.67
C SER A 64 -2.04 -7.54 -12.56
N LEU A 65 -1.22 -8.58 -12.37
CA LEU A 65 -0.20 -8.65 -11.33
C LEU A 65 1.17 -8.85 -11.97
N PHE A 66 2.14 -8.05 -11.56
CA PHE A 66 3.52 -8.13 -12.03
C PHE A 66 4.44 -8.19 -10.80
N GLY A 67 5.01 -9.37 -10.54
CA GLY A 67 6.07 -9.51 -9.56
C GLY A 67 7.45 -9.27 -10.18
N GLY A 68 8.47 -9.33 -9.36
CA GLY A 68 9.86 -9.13 -9.76
C GLY A 68 10.26 -9.84 -11.06
N PRO A 69 10.05 -11.17 -11.19
CA PRO A 69 10.38 -11.90 -12.41
C PRO A 69 9.62 -11.38 -13.64
N GLU A 70 8.33 -11.09 -13.51
CA GLU A 70 7.50 -10.55 -14.61
C GLU A 70 7.94 -9.13 -15.00
N VAL A 71 8.30 -8.30 -14.01
CA VAL A 71 8.79 -6.94 -14.22
C VAL A 71 10.12 -6.97 -14.98
N VAL A 72 11.10 -7.73 -14.49
CA VAL A 72 12.42 -7.87 -15.13
C VAL A 72 12.27 -8.32 -16.58
N ALA A 73 11.43 -9.35 -16.84
CA ALA A 73 11.18 -9.83 -18.19
C ALA A 73 10.51 -8.75 -19.08
N ALA A 74 9.53 -8.02 -18.55
CA ALA A 74 8.77 -7.02 -19.32
C ALA A 74 9.62 -5.81 -19.73
N VAL A 75 10.58 -5.39 -18.91
CA VAL A 75 11.45 -4.24 -19.20
C VAL A 75 12.82 -4.62 -19.76
N ALA A 76 13.05 -5.92 -20.02
CA ALA A 76 14.36 -6.47 -20.36
C ALA A 76 15.45 -6.05 -19.35
N GLY A 77 15.06 -6.05 -18.07
CA GLY A 77 15.88 -5.65 -16.94
C GLY A 77 16.96 -6.68 -16.60
N ARG A 78 17.80 -6.33 -15.63
CA ARG A 78 18.78 -7.25 -15.04
C ARG A 78 18.31 -7.79 -13.70
N GLY A 79 17.38 -7.10 -13.04
CA GLY A 79 16.95 -7.43 -11.69
C GLY A 79 18.08 -7.37 -10.66
N ASN A 80 17.77 -7.89 -9.48
CA ASN A 80 18.68 -8.10 -8.37
C ASN A 80 18.37 -9.44 -7.68
N SER A 81 19.00 -9.71 -6.54
CA SER A 81 18.82 -10.97 -5.78
C SER A 81 17.41 -11.25 -5.28
N PHE A 82 16.50 -10.26 -5.35
CA PHE A 82 15.14 -10.35 -4.84
C PHE A 82 14.06 -10.09 -5.90
N GLY A 83 14.44 -9.90 -7.17
CA GLY A 83 13.52 -9.65 -8.27
C GLY A 83 13.87 -8.39 -9.05
N ALA A 84 12.91 -7.49 -9.25
CA ALA A 84 13.14 -6.23 -9.97
C ALA A 84 13.61 -5.11 -9.03
N ASP A 85 14.45 -4.22 -9.53
CA ASP A 85 14.79 -2.99 -8.81
C ASP A 85 13.72 -1.90 -8.95
N ASP A 86 13.78 -0.86 -8.11
CA ASP A 86 12.77 0.23 -8.11
C ASP A 86 12.67 0.96 -9.45
N ALA A 87 13.77 1.05 -10.21
CA ALA A 87 13.75 1.70 -11.51
C ALA A 87 13.00 0.84 -12.55
N GLU A 88 13.21 -0.48 -12.54
CA GLU A 88 12.51 -1.44 -13.38
C GLU A 88 11.01 -1.48 -13.03
N VAL A 89 10.67 -1.48 -11.74
CA VAL A 89 9.27 -1.42 -11.26
C VAL A 89 8.57 -0.15 -11.75
N LEU A 90 9.21 1.01 -11.62
CA LEU A 90 8.64 2.29 -12.01
C LEU A 90 8.57 2.44 -13.55
N ASP A 91 9.54 1.91 -14.29
CA ASP A 91 9.50 1.89 -15.75
C ASP A 91 8.28 1.10 -16.27
N LEU A 92 8.06 -0.14 -15.77
CA LEU A 92 6.87 -0.92 -16.15
C LEU A 92 5.57 -0.25 -15.69
N SER A 93 5.56 0.30 -14.48
CA SER A 93 4.39 0.98 -13.92
C SER A 93 3.97 2.17 -14.78
N PHE A 94 4.94 2.89 -15.35
CA PHE A 94 4.67 4.04 -16.20
C PHE A 94 4.01 3.62 -17.53
N ASP A 95 4.47 2.52 -18.12
CA ASP A 95 3.85 1.92 -19.31
C ASP A 95 2.44 1.40 -19.03
N ILE A 96 2.23 0.79 -17.86
CA ILE A 96 0.89 0.37 -17.41
C ILE A 96 -0.03 1.58 -17.25
N LEU A 97 0.42 2.64 -16.57
CA LEU A 97 -0.35 3.87 -16.39
C LEU A 97 -0.76 4.49 -17.73
N ARG A 98 0.19 4.62 -18.67
CA ARG A 98 -0.07 5.11 -20.03
C ARG A 98 -1.10 4.24 -20.77
N ARG A 99 -1.03 2.91 -20.65
CA ARG A 99 -2.00 1.99 -21.26
C ARG A 99 -3.38 2.12 -20.62
N ALA A 100 -3.44 2.19 -19.30
CA ALA A 100 -4.69 2.28 -18.54
C ALA A 100 -5.46 3.57 -18.86
N GLN A 101 -4.77 4.72 -18.88
CA GLN A 101 -5.36 6.00 -19.27
C GLN A 101 -5.97 5.97 -20.69
N ARG A 102 -5.30 5.34 -21.66
CA ARG A 102 -5.84 5.18 -23.02
C ARG A 102 -7.05 4.22 -23.11
N GLY A 103 -7.24 3.36 -22.12
CA GLY A 103 -8.29 2.35 -22.10
C GLY A 103 -9.70 2.91 -21.89
N GLY A 104 -9.84 4.16 -21.43
CA GLY A 104 -11.12 4.83 -21.22
C GLY A 104 -12.00 4.22 -20.12
N LYS A 105 -11.43 3.33 -19.30
CA LYS A 105 -12.08 2.73 -18.11
C LYS A 105 -11.41 3.28 -16.85
N PRO A 106 -12.13 3.38 -15.72
CA PRO A 106 -11.48 3.69 -14.45
C PRO A 106 -10.42 2.62 -14.15
N PHE A 107 -9.30 3.04 -13.57
CA PHE A 107 -8.20 2.14 -13.27
C PHE A 107 -7.63 2.41 -11.87
N SER A 108 -6.96 1.39 -11.33
CA SER A 108 -6.09 1.51 -10.16
C SER A 108 -4.74 0.91 -10.52
N LEU A 109 -3.67 1.54 -10.05
CA LEU A 109 -2.29 1.08 -10.17
C LEU A 109 -1.63 1.19 -8.79
N THR A 110 -1.43 0.04 -8.16
CA THR A 110 -0.70 -0.08 -6.90
C THR A 110 0.74 -0.47 -7.19
N ILE A 111 1.69 0.32 -6.71
CA ILE A 111 3.13 0.12 -6.96
C ILE A 111 3.82 -0.06 -5.62
N ALA A 112 4.55 -1.18 -5.46
CA ALA A 112 5.38 -1.45 -4.30
C ALA A 112 6.86 -1.39 -4.69
N VAL A 113 7.54 -0.35 -4.21
CA VAL A 113 9.00 -0.18 -4.31
C VAL A 113 9.68 -0.79 -3.08
N SER A 114 10.95 -1.17 -3.20
CA SER A 114 11.66 -1.93 -2.17
C SER A 114 13.12 -1.50 -1.98
N GLY A 115 13.59 -0.45 -2.66
CA GLY A 115 14.96 0.05 -2.52
C GLY A 115 15.34 0.39 -1.07
N GLY A 116 14.39 0.88 -0.26
CA GLY A 116 14.60 1.18 1.15
C GLY A 116 14.61 -0.03 2.11
N HIS A 117 14.56 -1.27 1.61
CA HIS A 117 14.44 -2.44 2.46
C HIS A 117 15.71 -2.69 3.30
N ALA A 118 15.53 -3.03 4.58
CA ALA A 118 16.62 -3.31 5.52
C ALA A 118 17.39 -4.61 5.16
N MET A 119 18.64 -4.81 5.62
CA MET A 119 19.43 -3.94 6.52
C MET A 119 20.22 -2.85 5.78
N ASP A 120 20.48 -3.03 4.48
CA ASP A 120 21.46 -2.23 3.72
C ASP A 120 20.86 -1.47 2.53
N GLY A 121 19.61 -1.77 2.13
CA GLY A 121 18.97 -1.14 0.98
C GLY A 121 19.41 -1.73 -0.37
N TYR A 122 18.55 -1.55 -1.38
CA TYR A 122 18.78 -1.99 -2.75
C TYR A 122 18.92 -0.78 -3.67
N LEU A 123 20.15 -0.30 -3.82
CA LEU A 123 20.47 0.79 -4.72
C LEU A 123 20.49 0.30 -6.17
N THR A 124 19.66 0.89 -7.03
CA THR A 124 19.73 0.64 -8.48
C THR A 124 20.90 1.39 -9.12
N ASP A 125 21.46 0.78 -10.17
CA ASP A 125 22.51 1.36 -11.00
C ASP A 125 22.13 2.73 -11.59
N LYS A 126 20.83 3.01 -11.77
CA LYS A 126 20.38 4.33 -12.24
C LYS A 126 20.78 5.48 -11.31
N CYS A 127 21.03 5.21 -10.03
CA CYS A 127 21.33 6.21 -9.01
C CYS A 127 22.78 6.23 -8.52
N ILE A 128 23.65 5.32 -8.97
CA ILE A 128 25.05 5.28 -8.55
C ILE A 128 25.72 6.63 -8.84
N GLY A 129 26.25 7.26 -7.79
CA GLY A 129 26.90 8.58 -7.86
C GLY A 129 25.96 9.77 -8.03
N LYS A 130 24.63 9.59 -7.98
CA LYS A 130 23.63 10.66 -8.23
C LYS A 130 22.86 11.11 -6.99
N THR A 131 23.01 10.42 -5.85
CA THR A 131 22.26 10.71 -4.62
C THR A 131 22.71 12.01 -3.93
N GLY A 132 23.91 12.51 -4.26
CA GLY A 132 24.52 13.68 -3.63
C GLY A 132 25.05 13.41 -2.21
N LEU A 133 24.94 12.18 -1.71
CA LEU A 133 25.47 11.79 -0.41
C LEU A 133 26.97 11.48 -0.51
N SER A 134 27.68 11.63 0.61
CA SER A 134 29.06 11.17 0.73
C SER A 134 29.18 9.68 0.34
N PRO A 135 30.21 9.27 -0.40
CA PRO A 135 30.46 7.85 -0.69
C PRO A 135 30.66 6.98 0.56
N GLN A 136 30.97 7.59 1.71
CA GLN A 136 31.13 6.91 3.00
C GLN A 136 29.80 6.81 3.77
N ALA A 137 28.72 7.41 3.29
CA ALA A 137 27.39 7.25 3.90
C ALA A 137 26.91 5.79 3.75
N PRO A 138 26.24 5.23 4.77
CA PRO A 138 25.64 3.89 4.67
C PRO A 138 24.79 3.72 3.42
N ASN A 139 24.89 2.57 2.76
CA ASN A 139 24.21 2.28 1.49
C ASN A 139 22.69 2.45 1.60
N ILE A 140 22.09 2.11 2.75
CA ILE A 140 20.64 2.30 2.99
C ILE A 140 20.18 3.75 2.78
N LEU A 141 21.03 4.74 3.09
CA LEU A 141 20.70 6.14 2.83
C LEU A 141 20.73 6.48 1.34
N HIS A 142 21.67 5.90 0.60
CA HIS A 142 21.72 6.03 -0.85
C HIS A 142 20.50 5.37 -1.49
N ALA A 143 20.12 4.17 -1.05
CA ALA A 143 18.98 3.44 -1.57
C ALA A 143 17.66 4.18 -1.30
N VAL A 144 17.40 4.62 -0.06
CA VAL A 144 16.21 5.43 0.27
C VAL A 144 16.17 6.73 -0.53
N LYS A 145 17.31 7.44 -0.67
CA LYS A 145 17.37 8.66 -1.48
C LYS A 145 17.08 8.37 -2.96
N CYS A 146 17.62 7.27 -3.48
CA CYS A 146 17.38 6.83 -4.85
C CYS A 146 15.91 6.51 -5.10
N THR A 147 15.27 5.69 -4.26
CA THR A 147 13.83 5.38 -4.37
C THR A 147 13.00 6.66 -4.43
N ASN A 148 13.26 7.62 -3.53
CA ASN A 148 12.55 8.91 -3.54
C ASN A 148 12.79 9.74 -4.81
N MET A 149 14.01 9.74 -5.36
CA MET A 149 14.31 10.40 -6.63
C MET A 149 13.55 9.76 -7.80
N LEU A 150 13.52 8.42 -7.86
CA LEU A 150 12.81 7.70 -8.91
C LEU A 150 11.30 7.89 -8.84
N VAL A 151 10.72 7.87 -7.63
CA VAL A 151 9.29 8.14 -7.41
C VAL A 151 8.95 9.58 -7.82
N ALA A 152 9.78 10.56 -7.46
CA ALA A 152 9.60 11.94 -7.89
C ALA A 152 9.65 12.07 -9.42
N ASP A 153 10.64 11.44 -10.06
CA ASP A 153 10.76 11.43 -11.52
C ASP A 153 9.55 10.76 -12.20
N PHE A 154 9.03 9.67 -11.63
CA PHE A 154 7.82 8.99 -12.12
C PHE A 154 6.61 9.94 -12.07
N ILE A 155 6.39 10.61 -10.93
CA ILE A 155 5.27 11.54 -10.76
C ILE A 155 5.39 12.71 -11.74
N HIS A 156 6.55 13.38 -11.80
CA HIS A 156 6.76 14.52 -12.69
C HIS A 156 6.57 14.13 -14.17
N LYS A 157 7.05 12.96 -14.60
CA LYS A 157 6.82 12.47 -15.97
C LYS A 157 5.34 12.21 -16.22
N ALA A 158 4.63 11.64 -15.25
CA ALA A 158 3.20 11.35 -15.39
C ALA A 158 2.37 12.63 -15.46
N GLU A 159 2.71 13.66 -14.68
CA GLU A 159 2.11 14.98 -14.77
C GLU A 159 2.39 15.65 -16.12
N ALA A 160 3.66 15.62 -16.58
CA ALA A 160 4.06 16.21 -17.87
C ALA A 160 3.35 15.55 -19.06
N ASP A 161 3.09 14.24 -18.98
CA ASP A 161 2.34 13.48 -19.99
C ASP A 161 0.81 13.62 -19.84
N GLY A 162 0.31 14.37 -18.84
CA GLY A 162 -1.11 14.55 -18.55
C GLY A 162 -1.79 13.31 -17.96
N LEU A 163 -1.04 12.30 -17.51
CA LEU A 163 -1.56 11.04 -16.99
C LEU A 163 -2.18 11.18 -15.59
N MET A 164 -1.88 12.27 -14.88
CA MET A 164 -2.43 12.59 -13.57
C MET A 164 -3.77 13.33 -13.63
N ALA A 165 -4.23 13.73 -14.82
CA ALA A 165 -5.57 14.31 -14.97
C ALA A 165 -6.63 13.29 -14.53
N ASN A 166 -7.64 13.73 -13.76
CA ASN A 166 -8.69 12.87 -13.22
C ASN A 166 -8.13 11.62 -12.50
N THR A 167 -7.00 11.77 -11.79
CA THR A 167 -6.35 10.70 -11.04
C THR A 167 -6.13 11.15 -9.60
N VAL A 168 -6.49 10.28 -8.64
CA VAL A 168 -6.08 10.45 -7.24
C VAL A 168 -4.73 9.76 -7.05
N LEU A 169 -3.71 10.52 -6.71
CA LEU A 169 -2.38 10.02 -6.38
C LEU A 169 -2.28 9.86 -4.85
N VAL A 170 -1.94 8.65 -4.42
CA VAL A 170 -1.64 8.29 -3.04
C VAL A 170 -0.16 7.94 -2.92
N LEU A 171 0.53 8.57 -1.98
CA LEU A 171 1.89 8.17 -1.58
C LEU A 171 1.85 7.81 -0.09
N GLN A 172 2.27 6.59 0.25
CA GLN A 172 2.27 6.11 1.62
C GLN A 172 3.51 5.29 1.96
N SER A 173 3.91 5.31 3.22
CA SER A 173 4.83 4.32 3.79
C SER A 173 4.08 3.04 4.12
N ASP A 174 4.74 1.91 3.97
CA ASP A 174 4.32 0.62 4.51
C ASP A 174 4.51 0.57 6.03
N HIS A 175 5.72 0.89 6.50
CA HIS A 175 6.09 0.89 7.90
C HIS A 175 7.28 1.82 8.20
N LEU A 176 7.56 1.99 9.50
CA LEU A 176 8.75 2.68 9.96
C LEU A 176 10.00 1.86 9.62
N SER A 177 11.11 2.49 9.25
CA SER A 177 12.36 1.78 8.91
C SER A 177 12.69 0.65 9.90
N ALA A 178 12.83 -0.57 9.39
CA ALA A 178 13.36 -1.67 10.16
C ALA A 178 14.81 -1.37 10.60
N PRO A 179 15.35 -2.11 11.60
CA PRO A 179 16.72 -1.92 12.04
C PRO A 179 17.72 -1.90 10.86
N SER A 180 18.72 -1.03 10.92
CA SER A 180 19.75 -0.87 9.88
C SER A 180 20.98 -0.17 10.47
N ALA A 181 21.99 0.11 9.63
CA ALA A 181 23.16 0.87 10.03
C ALA A 181 22.86 2.33 10.49
N VAL A 182 21.61 2.79 10.37
CA VAL A 182 21.20 4.14 10.78
C VAL A 182 20.17 4.17 11.92
N THR A 183 19.85 3.03 12.54
CA THR A 183 18.87 2.96 13.65
C THR A 183 19.17 3.96 14.77
N ASP A 184 20.38 3.98 15.30
CA ASP A 184 20.78 4.90 16.39
C ASP A 184 20.59 6.39 16.04
N ARG A 185 20.60 6.71 14.74
CA ARG A 185 20.32 8.07 14.26
C ARG A 185 18.83 8.32 14.20
N LEU A 186 18.04 7.34 13.75
CA LEU A 186 16.59 7.44 13.61
C LEU A 186 15.89 7.50 14.97
N ASP A 187 16.39 6.78 15.97
CA ASP A 187 15.78 6.71 17.32
C ASP A 187 15.91 8.02 18.12
N LYS A 188 16.63 9.01 17.58
CA LYS A 188 16.70 10.37 18.13
C LYS A 188 15.53 11.27 17.69
N TYR A 189 14.69 10.78 16.78
CA TYR A 189 13.58 11.53 16.22
C TYR A 189 12.26 10.86 16.60
N GLU A 190 11.20 11.68 16.68
CA GLU A 190 9.85 11.14 16.62
C GLU A 190 9.61 10.59 15.21
N ARG A 191 9.21 9.32 15.11
CA ARG A 191 9.07 8.60 13.84
C ARG A 191 7.60 8.43 13.50
N ARG A 192 7.24 8.72 12.26
CA ARG A 192 5.87 8.58 11.74
C ARG A 192 5.89 7.97 10.34
N ASN A 193 4.88 7.18 10.02
CA ASN A 193 4.63 6.76 8.64
C ASN A 193 4.15 7.96 7.82
N PHE A 194 4.52 7.99 6.55
CA PHE A 194 4.07 9.02 5.64
C PHE A 194 2.76 8.61 4.96
N PHE A 195 1.83 9.55 4.82
CA PHE A 195 0.65 9.42 3.96
C PHE A 195 0.35 10.77 3.32
N SER A 196 0.16 10.78 2.01
CA SER A 196 -0.26 11.93 1.24
C SER A 196 -1.22 11.50 0.14
N LEU A 197 -2.15 12.39 -0.16
CA LEU A 197 -3.20 12.22 -1.14
C LEU A 197 -3.31 13.53 -1.93
N SER A 198 -3.40 13.42 -3.25
CA SER A 198 -3.55 14.56 -4.16
C SER A 198 -4.44 14.19 -5.35
N GLY A 199 -5.07 15.20 -5.96
CA GLY A 199 -5.99 15.05 -7.09
C GLY A 199 -7.03 16.17 -7.10
N ASP A 200 -7.87 16.18 -8.13
CA ASP A 200 -8.86 17.24 -8.33
C ASP A 200 -9.89 17.27 -7.19
N GLY A 201 -10.12 18.47 -6.63
CA GLY A 201 -11.09 18.68 -5.55
C GLY A 201 -10.62 18.27 -4.15
N ILE A 202 -9.42 17.70 -4.01
CA ILE A 202 -8.83 17.36 -2.72
C ILE A 202 -8.24 18.63 -2.07
N PRO A 203 -8.63 18.98 -0.82
CA PRO A 203 -8.09 20.15 -0.14
C PRO A 203 -6.58 20.04 0.13
N SER A 204 -5.84 21.10 -0.15
CA SER A 204 -4.43 21.23 0.27
C SER A 204 -4.39 21.56 1.77
N LYS A 205 -4.25 20.53 2.60
CA LYS A 205 -4.21 20.65 4.06
C LYS A 205 -3.28 19.60 4.66
N THR A 206 -2.53 19.99 5.68
CA THR A 206 -1.83 19.03 6.56
C THR A 206 -2.79 18.57 7.65
N TYR A 207 -3.03 17.26 7.74
CA TYR A 207 -3.73 16.68 8.87
C TYR A 207 -2.80 16.62 10.08
N THR A 208 -3.24 17.19 11.21
CA THR A 208 -2.45 17.28 12.45
C THR A 208 -3.06 16.50 13.61
N GLY A 209 -4.19 15.81 13.37
CA GLY A 209 -4.82 14.95 14.38
C GLY A 209 -4.07 13.61 14.51
N LEU A 210 -4.48 12.81 15.50
CA LEU A 210 -4.02 11.43 15.61
C LEU A 210 -4.77 10.56 14.59
N SER A 211 -4.05 9.66 13.92
CA SER A 211 -4.58 8.78 12.86
C SER A 211 -3.69 7.55 12.72
N GLY A 212 -4.22 6.48 12.15
CA GLY A 212 -3.47 5.26 11.83
C GLY A 212 -3.68 4.78 10.40
N THR A 213 -2.97 3.71 10.02
CA THR A 213 -3.09 3.08 8.69
C THR A 213 -4.52 2.63 8.39
N ILE A 214 -5.31 2.30 9.41
CA ILE A 214 -6.72 1.91 9.27
C ILE A 214 -7.58 3.02 8.63
N ASP A 215 -7.21 4.29 8.80
CA ASP A 215 -7.93 5.46 8.28
C ASP A 215 -7.65 5.71 6.79
N ILE A 216 -6.62 5.08 6.21
CA ILE A 216 -6.23 5.28 4.81
C ILE A 216 -7.30 4.75 3.86
N PHE A 217 -7.85 3.55 4.13
CA PHE A 217 -8.86 2.94 3.27
C PHE A 217 -10.11 3.83 3.07
N PRO A 218 -10.82 4.27 4.13
CA PRO A 218 -11.96 5.17 3.97
C PRO A 218 -11.57 6.53 3.38
N THR A 219 -10.36 7.03 3.66
CA THR A 219 -9.87 8.29 3.09
C THR A 219 -9.72 8.21 1.56
N ILE A 220 -9.18 7.10 1.04
CA ILE A 220 -9.08 6.86 -0.41
C ILE A 220 -10.47 6.77 -1.04
N LEU A 221 -11.42 6.08 -0.39
CA LEU A 221 -12.79 5.99 -0.90
C LEU A 221 -13.48 7.36 -0.99
N ASP A 222 -13.32 8.18 0.04
CA ASP A 222 -13.84 9.55 0.07
C ASP A 222 -13.23 10.40 -1.06
N ALA A 223 -11.91 10.36 -1.20
CA ALA A 223 -11.18 11.06 -2.26
C ALA A 223 -11.59 10.63 -3.69
N LEU A 224 -12.01 9.38 -3.88
CA LEU A 224 -12.53 8.86 -5.15
C LEU A 224 -14.01 9.22 -5.39
N GLY A 225 -14.61 10.07 -4.54
CA GLY A 225 -16.01 10.46 -4.65
C GLY A 225 -16.99 9.34 -4.28
N VAL A 226 -16.53 8.34 -3.53
CA VAL A 226 -17.35 7.21 -3.05
C VAL A 226 -17.28 7.11 -1.52
N PRO A 227 -17.59 8.19 -0.79
CA PRO A 227 -17.42 8.24 0.65
C PRO A 227 -18.18 7.11 1.34
N PRO A 228 -17.57 6.43 2.31
CA PRO A 228 -18.28 5.42 3.07
C PRO A 228 -19.41 6.06 3.90
N PRO A 229 -20.49 5.31 4.20
CA PRO A 229 -21.55 5.80 5.07
C PRO A 229 -20.99 6.32 6.40
N ASN A 230 -21.38 7.53 6.79
CA ASN A 230 -20.89 8.23 7.98
C ASN A 230 -19.35 8.45 8.03
N GLY A 231 -18.69 8.44 6.87
CA GLY A 231 -17.24 8.65 6.79
C GLY A 231 -16.41 7.51 7.37
N GLN A 232 -16.98 6.32 7.62
CA GLN A 232 -16.32 5.21 8.29
C GLN A 232 -16.37 3.92 7.48
N ALA A 233 -15.24 3.25 7.33
CA ALA A 233 -15.16 1.91 6.75
C ALA A 233 -14.37 0.98 7.68
N ALA A 234 -15.04 -0.06 8.19
CA ALA A 234 -14.54 -0.89 9.29
C ALA A 234 -14.13 -0.01 10.50
N PHE A 235 -12.88 -0.11 10.96
CA PHE A 235 -12.38 0.67 12.10
C PHE A 235 -11.81 2.04 11.74
N GLY A 236 -11.58 2.30 10.45
CA GLY A 236 -11.03 3.57 9.99
C GLY A 236 -12.11 4.61 9.70
N VAL A 237 -11.73 5.87 9.79
CA VAL A 237 -12.54 7.01 9.34
C VAL A 237 -11.80 7.81 8.27
N SER A 238 -12.52 8.47 7.38
CA SER A 238 -11.93 9.35 6.37
C SER A 238 -11.29 10.57 7.05
N LEU A 239 -10.02 10.83 6.73
CA LEU A 239 -9.26 11.98 7.19
C LEU A 239 -9.62 13.28 6.45
N LEU A 240 -10.49 13.21 5.44
CA LEU A 240 -11.04 14.38 4.73
C LEU A 240 -12.28 14.95 5.42
N GLY A 241 -12.92 14.18 6.30
CA GLY A 241 -14.06 14.61 7.10
C GLY A 241 -13.68 15.15 8.48
N ASP A 242 -14.71 15.51 9.25
CA ASP A 242 -14.56 16.07 10.60
C ASP A 242 -14.78 15.02 11.71
N ARG A 243 -14.98 13.75 11.35
CA ARG A 243 -15.21 12.68 12.32
C ARG A 243 -13.91 12.34 13.07
N PRO A 244 -13.93 12.25 14.41
CA PRO A 244 -12.78 11.76 15.17
C PRO A 244 -12.37 10.34 14.73
N THR A 245 -11.06 10.12 14.57
CA THR A 245 -10.50 8.77 14.36
C THR A 245 -10.62 7.94 15.63
N LEU A 246 -10.56 6.62 15.50
CA LEU A 246 -10.56 5.74 16.65
C LEU A 246 -9.37 6.05 17.59
N ALA A 247 -8.23 6.44 17.02
CA ALA A 247 -7.06 6.86 17.78
C ALA A 247 -7.33 8.16 18.56
N GLN A 248 -8.08 9.12 18.01
CA GLN A 248 -8.49 10.32 18.74
C GLN A 248 -9.51 10.03 19.85
N GLU A 249 -10.43 9.08 19.62
CA GLU A 249 -11.45 8.71 20.61
C GLU A 249 -10.88 7.91 21.78
N LEU A 250 -9.98 6.96 21.52
CA LEU A 250 -9.43 6.06 22.54
C LEU A 250 -8.07 6.51 23.10
N GLY A 251 -7.31 7.31 22.35
CA GLY A 251 -5.88 7.52 22.56
C GLY A 251 -5.03 6.41 21.94
N GLN A 252 -3.75 6.71 21.70
CA GLN A 252 -2.80 5.80 21.04
C GLN A 252 -2.60 4.51 21.86
N ASP A 253 -2.28 4.63 23.14
CA ASP A 253 -1.92 3.48 23.99
C ASP A 253 -3.05 2.44 24.07
N LEU A 254 -4.29 2.90 24.27
CA LEU A 254 -5.45 2.01 24.34
C LEU A 254 -5.78 1.37 23.00
N LEU A 255 -5.61 2.11 21.89
CA LEU A 255 -5.79 1.55 20.56
C LEU A 255 -4.73 0.47 20.27
N ASP A 256 -3.47 0.72 20.63
CA ASP A 256 -2.39 -0.24 20.45
C ASP A 256 -2.64 -1.50 21.27
N ASP A 257 -3.00 -1.37 22.55
CA ASP A 257 -3.39 -2.49 23.41
C ASP A 257 -4.55 -3.31 22.81
N ALA A 258 -5.55 -2.64 22.25
CA ALA A 258 -6.69 -3.30 21.61
C ALA A 258 -6.32 -4.04 20.32
N VAL A 259 -5.35 -3.53 19.54
CA VAL A 259 -4.84 -4.20 18.34
C VAL A 259 -4.03 -5.44 18.70
N TYR A 260 -3.26 -5.41 19.79
CA TYR A 260 -2.44 -6.54 20.25
C TYR A 260 -3.23 -7.62 21.00
N ALA A 261 -4.40 -7.30 21.53
CA ALA A 261 -5.28 -8.30 22.09
C ALA A 261 -5.72 -9.25 20.95
N GLU A 262 -5.08 -10.42 20.84
CA GLU A 262 -5.43 -11.45 19.85
C GLU A 262 -6.91 -11.82 19.96
N ASP A 263 -7.73 -11.18 19.15
CA ASP A 263 -9.18 -11.27 19.23
C ASP A 263 -9.72 -12.27 18.21
N ILE A 264 -10.82 -12.95 18.59
CA ILE A 264 -11.75 -13.66 17.71
C ILE A 264 -12.01 -12.85 16.44
N LEU A 265 -12.08 -11.53 16.55
CA LEU A 265 -12.20 -10.62 15.43
C LEU A 265 -11.13 -10.84 14.34
N VAL A 266 -9.84 -10.86 14.66
CA VAL A 266 -8.80 -10.98 13.62
C VAL A 266 -8.80 -12.38 13.00
N ARG A 267 -9.11 -13.42 13.79
CA ARG A 267 -9.31 -14.78 13.29
C ARG A 267 -10.51 -14.87 12.34
N SER A 268 -11.55 -14.07 12.58
CA SER A 268 -12.73 -14.02 11.71
C SER A 268 -12.42 -13.51 10.29
N PHE A 269 -11.36 -12.72 10.12
CA PHE A 269 -10.97 -12.19 8.81
C PHE A 269 -10.50 -13.30 7.85
N TRP A 270 -10.00 -14.41 8.40
CA TRP A 270 -9.57 -15.58 7.64
C TRP A 270 -10.70 -16.56 7.32
N GLN A 271 -11.92 -16.30 7.80
CA GLN A 271 -13.10 -17.10 7.49
C GLN A 271 -13.90 -16.46 6.35
N PRO A 272 -14.51 -17.24 5.44
CA PRO A 272 -15.38 -16.68 4.41
C PRO A 272 -16.53 -15.86 5.02
N LYS A 273 -16.92 -14.77 4.34
CA LYS A 273 -18.09 -13.98 4.76
C LYS A 273 -19.33 -14.88 4.83
N PRO A 274 -20.12 -14.82 5.91
CA PRO A 274 -21.41 -15.47 5.94
C PRO A 274 -22.25 -15.02 4.75
N GLU A 275 -22.90 -15.95 4.05
CA GLU A 275 -23.89 -15.59 3.04
C GLU A 275 -24.96 -14.70 3.70
N ARG A 276 -25.17 -13.49 3.17
CA ARG A 276 -26.34 -12.71 3.56
C ARG A 276 -27.56 -13.50 3.11
N LYS A 277 -28.28 -14.11 4.06
CA LYS A 277 -29.65 -14.54 3.81
C LYS A 277 -30.40 -13.30 3.34
N ALA A 278 -30.96 -13.35 2.13
CA ALA A 278 -31.82 -12.29 1.64
C ALA A 278 -32.89 -12.02 2.71
N GLU A 279 -32.90 -10.81 3.27
CA GLU A 279 -34.03 -10.40 4.11
C GLU A 279 -35.27 -10.49 3.22
N ALA A 280 -36.25 -11.28 3.65
CA ALA A 280 -37.54 -11.34 2.97
C ALA A 280 -38.07 -9.90 2.88
N PRO A 281 -38.62 -9.48 1.72
CA PRO A 281 -39.16 -8.14 1.58
C PRO A 281 -40.13 -7.90 2.73
N ARG A 282 -39.90 -6.84 3.51
CA ARG A 282 -40.83 -6.41 4.55
C ARG A 282 -42.14 -6.07 3.84
N THR A 283 -43.11 -6.97 3.94
CA THR A 283 -44.49 -6.68 3.57
C THR A 283 -44.98 -5.60 4.52
N ASN A 284 -45.08 -4.37 4.03
CA ASN A 284 -45.87 -3.36 4.73
C ASN A 284 -47.34 -3.80 4.62
N ALA A 285 -47.85 -4.37 5.70
CA ALA A 285 -49.26 -4.41 6.07
C ALA A 285 -49.34 -3.57 7.36
N LEU A 286 -50.16 -2.53 7.52
CA LEU A 286 -51.36 -2.03 6.84
C LEU A 286 -51.27 -0.50 6.73
#